data_AF-A0A926C0Z4-F1
#
_entry.id   AF-A0A926C0Z4-F1
#
_cell.length_a   1.000
_cell.length_b   1.000
_cell.length_c   1.000
_cell.angle_alpha   90.00
_cell.angle_beta   90.00
_cell.angle_gamma   90.00
#
_symmetry.space_group_name_H-M   'P 1'
#
loop_
_entity.id
_entity.type
_entity.pdbx_description
1 polymer ?
#
loop_
_entity_poly.entity_id
_entity_poly.type
_entity_poly.pdbx_seq_one_letter_code
_entity_poly.pdbx_strand_id
1 'polypeptide(L)'
;MKKILTVLVICLLTGSAPAQDLLSGKFSKDQLKKALVPQAQWAPFPKRDDRAGWAKADQAMLQAYLKKAESYLTYQWPSIPATKSLLIERTGDRDEYQTISFQKREVLGTLLLAEIYENKGRFVDQIIDGVWSICEESFWGAPAHLPKTKAISGLVDTSRPFVELFSAETATYLAWVDYYLGDKLDAVSPQIRQRIYTETNYRIFQPLLNQPHGWMTKNANGRPPNNWNPWICS
;
A
#
# COMPACT_ATOMS: atom_id res chain seq x y z
N MET A 1 36.80 -59.74 19.15
CA MET A 1 36.96 -58.84 17.98
C MET A 1 35.89 -57.76 18.04
N LYS A 2 36.23 -56.57 18.57
CA LYS A 2 35.29 -55.45 18.76
C LYS A 2 35.31 -54.57 17.50
N LYS A 3 34.17 -54.44 16.80
CA LYS A 3 34.01 -53.48 15.70
C LYS A 3 33.59 -52.14 16.30
N ILE A 4 34.47 -51.15 16.24
CA ILE A 4 34.18 -49.76 16.62
C ILE A 4 33.49 -49.11 15.43
N LEU A 5 32.24 -48.68 15.62
CA LEU A 5 31.45 -47.95 14.63
C LEU A 5 31.66 -46.46 14.87
N THR A 6 32.45 -45.81 14.02
CA THR A 6 32.69 -44.36 14.07
C THR A 6 31.50 -43.64 13.45
N VAL A 7 30.68 -42.99 14.28
CA VAL A 7 29.60 -42.10 13.82
C VAL A 7 30.22 -40.75 13.45
N LEU A 8 30.17 -40.40 12.16
CA LEU A 8 30.60 -39.10 11.66
C LEU A 8 29.42 -38.11 11.82
N VAL A 9 29.47 -37.26 12.83
CA VAL A 9 28.52 -36.15 13.00
C VAL A 9 28.96 -35.04 12.04
N ILE A 10 28.25 -34.87 10.92
CA ILE A 10 28.43 -33.73 10.03
C ILE A 10 27.65 -32.56 10.62
N CYS A 11 28.34 -31.67 11.32
CA CYS A 11 27.80 -30.35 11.67
C CYS A 11 27.61 -29.54 10.39
N LEU A 12 26.38 -29.47 9.88
CA LEU A 12 25.98 -28.49 8.88
C LEU A 12 26.01 -27.10 9.53
N LEU A 13 27.14 -26.41 9.41
CA LEU A 13 27.23 -24.98 9.68
C LEU A 13 26.43 -24.26 8.59
N THR A 14 25.15 -23.98 8.86
CA THR A 14 24.38 -23.01 8.07
C THR A 14 24.88 -21.61 8.41
N GLY A 15 26.01 -21.22 7.81
CA GLY A 15 26.49 -19.85 7.85
C GLY A 15 25.45 -18.95 7.18
N SER A 16 24.74 -18.17 7.97
CA SER A 16 23.99 -17.02 7.45
C SER A 16 25.03 -16.08 6.86
N ALA A 17 24.97 -15.82 5.54
CA ALA A 17 25.80 -14.77 4.98
C ALA A 17 25.46 -13.47 5.72
N PRO A 18 26.42 -12.76 6.34
CA PRO A 18 26.16 -11.47 6.96
C PRO A 18 25.49 -10.54 5.95
N ALA A 19 24.53 -9.74 6.43
CA ALA A 19 23.87 -8.74 5.61
C ALA A 19 24.96 -7.90 4.94
N GLN A 20 24.95 -7.83 3.60
CA GLN A 20 26.03 -7.19 2.85
C GLN A 20 26.09 -5.68 3.06
N ASP A 21 25.08 -5.09 3.73
CA ASP A 21 24.96 -3.66 4.04
C ASP A 21 25.34 -2.77 2.84
N LEU A 22 24.94 -3.19 1.63
CA LEU A 22 25.39 -2.58 0.37
C LEU A 22 25.06 -1.09 0.29
N LEU A 23 24.00 -0.66 1.00
CA LEU A 23 23.57 0.73 1.12
C LEU A 23 23.94 1.31 2.50
N SER A 24 23.47 0.69 3.59
CA SER A 24 23.67 1.13 4.98
C SER A 24 25.14 1.15 5.43
N GLY A 25 25.95 0.25 4.92
CA GLY A 25 27.39 0.15 5.20
C GLY A 25 28.25 1.02 4.28
N LYS A 26 27.69 1.51 3.17
CA LYS A 26 28.39 2.36 2.20
C LYS A 26 28.12 3.86 2.39
N PHE A 27 26.92 4.23 2.85
CA PHE A 27 26.51 5.62 3.03
C PHE A 27 26.11 5.91 4.48
N SER A 28 26.76 6.90 5.09
CA SER A 28 26.38 7.39 6.41
C SER A 28 25.02 8.10 6.37
N LYS A 29 24.37 8.21 7.55
CA LYS A 29 23.13 8.98 7.69
C LYS A 29 23.28 10.42 7.19
N ASP A 30 24.42 11.06 7.43
CA ASP A 30 24.69 12.42 6.96
C ASP A 30 24.86 12.50 5.45
N GLN A 31 25.48 11.49 4.82
CA GLN A 31 25.58 11.41 3.36
C GLN A 31 24.20 11.23 2.72
N LEU A 32 23.36 10.36 3.29
CA LEU A 32 21.99 10.18 2.83
C LEU A 32 21.17 11.47 3.01
N LYS A 33 21.27 12.13 4.16
CA LYS A 33 20.56 13.40 4.42
C LYS A 33 20.93 14.49 3.40
N LYS A 34 22.18 14.53 2.95
CA LYS A 34 22.64 15.46 1.90
C LYS A 34 22.12 15.09 0.50
N ALA A 35 21.82 13.82 0.25
CA ALA A 35 21.31 13.33 -1.04
C ALA A 35 19.78 13.42 -1.16
N LEU A 36 19.04 13.40 -0.04
CA LEU A 36 17.58 13.44 -0.03
C LEU A 36 17.05 14.86 -0.25
N VAL A 37 16.01 14.97 -1.08
CA VAL A 37 15.24 16.21 -1.23
C VAL A 37 14.47 16.47 0.06
N PRO A 38 14.52 17.68 0.64
CA PRO A 38 13.69 18.02 1.79
C PRO A 38 12.21 17.79 1.48
N GLN A 39 11.45 17.23 2.43
CA GLN A 39 10.03 16.93 2.23
C GLN A 39 9.22 18.14 1.70
N ALA A 40 9.46 19.33 2.24
CA ALA A 40 8.80 20.56 1.81
C ALA A 40 9.11 20.97 0.35
N GLN A 41 10.21 20.47 -0.21
CA GLN A 41 10.64 20.70 -1.59
C GLN A 41 10.37 19.50 -2.50
N TRP A 42 9.86 18.39 -1.95
CA TRP A 42 9.56 17.19 -2.71
C TRP A 42 8.28 17.41 -3.53
N ALA A 43 8.47 17.52 -4.85
CA ALA A 43 7.40 17.74 -5.81
C ALA A 43 7.65 16.92 -7.09
N PRO A 44 7.46 15.59 -7.06
CA PRO A 44 7.71 14.72 -8.23
C PRO A 44 6.73 14.99 -9.38
N PHE A 45 5.55 15.53 -9.07
CA PHE A 45 4.52 15.93 -10.04
C PHE A 45 4.02 17.33 -9.71
N PRO A 46 3.47 18.09 -10.68
CA PRO A 46 2.89 19.41 -10.45
C PRO A 46 1.92 19.38 -9.27
N LYS A 47 2.06 20.32 -8.31
CA LYS A 47 1.08 20.46 -7.24
C LYS A 47 -0.29 20.79 -7.83
N ARG A 48 -1.37 20.53 -7.09
CA ARG A 48 -2.75 20.78 -7.56
C ARG A 48 -2.89 22.17 -8.16
N ASP A 49 -2.37 23.20 -7.50
CA ASP A 49 -2.55 24.60 -7.90
C ASP A 49 -1.60 25.06 -9.02
N ASP A 50 -0.67 24.22 -9.48
CA ASP A 50 0.16 24.49 -10.66
C ASP A 50 -0.64 24.28 -11.95
N ARG A 51 -1.46 25.27 -12.29
CA ARG A 51 -2.32 25.24 -13.50
C ARG A 51 -1.52 25.17 -14.79
N ALA A 52 -0.32 25.77 -14.83
CA ALA A 52 0.55 25.71 -16.00
C ALA A 52 1.14 24.30 -16.20
N GLY A 53 1.46 23.61 -15.10
CA GLY A 53 1.86 22.19 -15.12
C GLY A 53 0.71 21.30 -15.61
N TRP A 54 -0.48 21.44 -15.04
CA TRP A 54 -1.65 20.63 -15.42
C TRP A 54 -2.17 20.90 -16.82
N ALA A 55 -1.94 22.09 -17.39
CA ALA A 55 -2.26 22.39 -18.79
C ALA A 55 -1.44 21.56 -19.79
N LYS A 56 -0.31 20.97 -19.38
CA LYS A 56 0.53 20.09 -20.22
C LYS A 56 0.08 18.63 -20.21
N ALA A 57 -0.77 18.25 -19.25
CA ALA A 57 -1.33 16.90 -19.17
C ALA A 57 -2.35 16.67 -20.29
N ASP A 58 -2.70 15.40 -20.52
CA ASP A 58 -3.74 15.02 -21.48
C ASP A 58 -5.10 15.57 -21.01
N GLN A 59 -5.56 16.63 -21.68
CA GLN A 59 -6.80 17.32 -21.34
C GLN A 59 -8.03 16.44 -21.62
N ALA A 60 -7.99 15.60 -22.65
CA ALA A 60 -9.11 14.73 -22.98
C ALA A 60 -9.28 13.65 -21.90
N MET A 61 -8.16 13.10 -21.42
CA MET A 61 -8.18 12.16 -20.29
C MET A 61 -8.72 12.82 -19.01
N LEU A 62 -8.24 14.01 -18.66
CA LEU A 62 -8.69 14.71 -17.44
C LEU A 62 -10.17 15.08 -17.51
N GLN A 63 -10.67 15.51 -18.67
CA GLN A 63 -12.10 15.74 -18.90
C GLN A 63 -12.93 14.45 -18.77
N ALA A 64 -12.40 13.31 -19.24
CA ALA A 64 -13.07 12.03 -19.07
C ALA A 64 -13.17 11.62 -17.59
N TYR A 65 -12.11 11.83 -16.80
CA TYR A 65 -12.14 11.63 -15.35
C TYR A 65 -13.13 12.57 -14.67
N LEU A 66 -13.17 13.85 -15.05
CA LEU A 66 -14.13 14.81 -14.53
C LEU A 66 -15.58 14.34 -14.77
N LYS A 67 -15.91 13.97 -16.01
CA LYS A 67 -17.24 13.45 -16.36
C LYS A 67 -17.58 12.17 -15.58
N LYS A 68 -16.61 11.27 -15.38
CA LYS A 68 -16.82 10.05 -14.62
C LYS A 68 -17.07 10.34 -13.13
N ALA A 69 -16.28 11.24 -12.54
CA ALA A 69 -16.39 11.66 -11.15
C ALA A 69 -17.76 12.26 -10.81
N GLU A 70 -18.40 12.93 -11.76
CA GLU A 70 -19.78 13.44 -11.59
C GLU A 70 -20.78 12.33 -11.27
N SER A 71 -20.57 11.11 -11.80
CA SER A 71 -21.43 9.96 -11.48
C SER A 71 -21.19 9.38 -10.08
N TYR A 72 -20.12 9.81 -9.40
CA TYR A 72 -19.76 9.36 -8.06
C TYR A 72 -20.06 10.38 -6.94
N LEU A 73 -20.69 11.52 -7.25
CA LEU A 73 -21.08 12.51 -6.22
C LEU A 73 -22.05 11.96 -5.16
N THR A 74 -22.79 10.91 -5.50
CA THR A 74 -23.71 10.21 -4.60
C THR A 74 -23.28 8.77 -4.31
N TYR A 75 -22.02 8.43 -4.64
CA TYR A 75 -21.49 7.09 -4.42
C TYR A 75 -21.61 6.72 -2.93
N GLN A 76 -22.09 5.50 -2.69
CA GLN A 76 -22.19 4.94 -1.34
C GLN A 76 -20.98 4.06 -1.12
N TRP A 77 -20.15 4.39 -0.13
CA TRP A 77 -18.93 3.66 0.18
C TRP A 77 -19.24 2.36 0.93
N PRO A 78 -19.18 1.18 0.28
CA PRO A 78 -19.59 -0.05 0.91
C PRO A 78 -18.54 -0.52 1.94
N SER A 79 -19.01 -1.14 3.02
CA SER A 79 -18.17 -2.01 3.83
C SER A 79 -17.86 -3.30 3.06
N ILE A 80 -16.73 -3.93 3.37
CA ILE A 80 -16.38 -5.23 2.77
C ILE A 80 -16.78 -6.33 3.76
N PRO A 81 -17.79 -7.16 3.46
CA PRO A 81 -18.21 -8.20 4.39
C PRO A 81 -17.12 -9.26 4.58
N ALA A 82 -16.91 -9.68 5.83
CA ALA A 82 -15.97 -10.76 6.16
C ALA A 82 -16.25 -12.06 5.36
N THR A 83 -17.52 -12.32 5.06
CA THR A 83 -17.94 -13.47 4.26
C THR A 83 -17.37 -13.48 2.84
N LYS A 84 -17.07 -12.31 2.26
CA LYS A 84 -16.41 -12.22 0.95
C LYS A 84 -14.95 -12.65 1.01
N SER A 85 -14.25 -12.31 2.10
CA SER A 85 -12.88 -12.78 2.32
C SER A 85 -12.83 -14.28 2.54
N LEU A 86 -13.79 -14.84 3.31
CA LEU A 86 -13.90 -16.28 3.58
C LEU A 86 -14.11 -17.15 2.33
N LEU A 87 -14.55 -16.58 1.20
CA LEU A 87 -14.74 -17.33 -0.04
C LEU A 87 -13.43 -17.95 -0.55
N ILE A 88 -12.27 -17.35 -0.24
CA ILE A 88 -10.97 -17.91 -0.65
C ILE A 88 -10.74 -19.32 -0.10
N GLU A 89 -11.23 -19.61 1.11
CA GLU A 89 -11.12 -20.93 1.72
C GLU A 89 -12.30 -21.83 1.37
N ARG A 90 -13.51 -21.26 1.21
CA ARG A 90 -14.74 -22.02 0.96
C ARG A 90 -14.83 -22.54 -0.46
N THR A 91 -14.44 -21.73 -1.42
CA THR A 91 -14.63 -22.00 -2.86
C THR A 91 -13.39 -21.67 -3.69
N GLY A 92 -12.39 -20.99 -3.13
CA GLY A 92 -11.26 -20.44 -3.88
C GLY A 92 -11.57 -19.11 -4.58
N ASP A 93 -12.78 -18.57 -4.42
CA ASP A 93 -13.15 -17.28 -4.99
C ASP A 93 -12.47 -16.14 -4.22
N ARG A 94 -11.81 -15.27 -4.99
CA ARG A 94 -11.18 -14.03 -4.49
C ARG A 94 -11.82 -12.78 -5.09
N ASP A 95 -12.68 -12.95 -6.09
CA ASP A 95 -13.10 -11.89 -6.99
C ASP A 95 -14.19 -11.04 -6.35
N GLU A 96 -15.06 -11.62 -5.52
CA GLU A 96 -16.11 -10.84 -4.85
C GLU A 96 -15.53 -9.83 -3.86
N TYR A 97 -14.50 -10.21 -3.09
CA TYR A 97 -13.80 -9.28 -2.20
C TYR A 97 -13.11 -8.17 -3.00
N GLN A 98 -12.39 -8.55 -4.04
CA GLN A 98 -11.59 -7.64 -4.85
C GLN A 98 -12.43 -6.65 -5.64
N THR A 99 -13.58 -7.09 -6.15
CA THR A 99 -14.50 -6.22 -6.87
C THR A 99 -14.91 -5.04 -5.99
N ILE A 100 -15.24 -5.29 -4.71
CA ILE A 100 -15.59 -4.23 -3.77
C ILE A 100 -14.37 -3.37 -3.43
N SER A 101 -13.26 -4.01 -3.04
CA SER A 101 -12.04 -3.31 -2.62
C SER A 101 -11.50 -2.40 -3.73
N PHE A 102 -11.36 -2.91 -4.95
CA PHE A 102 -10.81 -2.19 -6.10
C PHE A 102 -11.76 -1.12 -6.60
N GLN A 103 -13.08 -1.33 -6.57
CA GLN A 103 -14.04 -0.28 -6.93
C GLN A 103 -13.89 0.95 -6.04
N LYS A 104 -13.68 0.78 -4.73
CA LYS A 104 -13.47 1.91 -3.81
C LYS A 104 -12.23 2.73 -4.19
N ARG A 105 -11.12 2.06 -4.51
CA ARG A 105 -9.86 2.72 -4.93
C ARG A 105 -10.01 3.40 -6.30
N GLU A 106 -10.74 2.79 -7.21
CA GLU A 106 -11.06 3.34 -8.54
C GLU A 106 -11.92 4.62 -8.42
N VAL A 107 -12.95 4.60 -7.57
CA VAL A 107 -13.79 5.78 -7.28
C VAL A 107 -12.94 6.88 -6.65
N LEU A 108 -12.15 6.57 -5.61
CA LEU A 108 -11.30 7.56 -4.94
C LEU A 108 -10.29 8.20 -5.91
N GLY A 109 -9.62 7.39 -6.73
CA GLY A 109 -8.67 7.86 -7.75
C GLY A 109 -9.35 8.74 -8.81
N THR A 110 -10.54 8.36 -9.26
CA THR A 110 -11.34 9.13 -10.22
C THR A 110 -11.73 10.50 -9.66
N LEU A 111 -12.25 10.52 -8.42
CA LEU A 111 -12.61 11.76 -7.72
C LEU A 111 -11.39 12.66 -7.51
N LEU A 112 -10.25 12.09 -7.09
CA LEU A 112 -9.00 12.81 -6.89
C LEU A 112 -8.52 13.49 -8.19
N LEU A 113 -8.48 12.76 -9.30
CA LEU A 113 -8.06 13.32 -10.60
C LEU A 113 -9.00 14.42 -11.08
N ALA A 114 -10.30 14.26 -10.88
CA ALA A 114 -11.29 15.30 -11.18
C ALA A 114 -11.11 16.56 -10.32
N GLU A 115 -10.86 16.40 -9.01
CA GLU A 115 -10.61 17.53 -8.11
C GLU A 115 -9.28 18.22 -8.40
N ILE A 116 -8.24 17.47 -8.83
CA ILE A 116 -6.99 18.05 -9.30
C ILE A 116 -7.22 18.92 -10.54
N TYR A 117 -7.97 18.38 -11.50
CA TYR A 117 -8.27 19.05 -12.77
C TYR A 117 -9.11 20.31 -12.58
N GLU A 118 -10.25 20.19 -11.91
CA GLU A 118 -11.25 21.27 -11.78
C GLU A 118 -10.98 22.21 -10.59
N ASN A 119 -10.48 21.68 -9.47
CA ASN A 119 -10.13 22.40 -8.24
C ASN A 119 -11.24 23.27 -7.63
N LYS A 120 -12.50 22.90 -7.79
CA LYS A 120 -13.65 23.66 -7.25
C LYS A 120 -14.14 23.16 -5.89
N GLY A 121 -13.58 22.09 -5.34
CA GLY A 121 -13.92 21.58 -4.02
C GLY A 121 -15.15 20.67 -3.97
N ARG A 122 -15.95 20.56 -5.04
CA ARG A 122 -17.20 19.81 -5.02
C ARG A 122 -17.05 18.29 -4.85
N PHE A 123 -15.84 17.75 -5.03
CA PHE A 123 -15.56 16.33 -4.81
C PHE A 123 -14.90 16.06 -3.44
N VAL A 124 -14.54 17.11 -2.68
CA VAL A 124 -13.75 16.98 -1.45
C VAL A 124 -14.46 16.11 -0.41
N ASP A 125 -15.75 16.31 -0.17
CA ASP A 125 -16.50 15.50 0.81
C ASP A 125 -16.52 14.02 0.44
N GLN A 126 -16.74 13.69 -0.84
CA GLN A 126 -16.69 12.30 -1.31
C GLN A 126 -15.29 11.68 -1.24
N ILE A 127 -14.25 12.48 -1.43
CA ILE A 127 -12.86 12.05 -1.24
C ILE A 127 -12.59 11.77 0.25
N ILE A 128 -13.10 12.61 1.15
CA ILE A 128 -13.00 12.41 2.60
C ILE A 128 -13.68 11.09 3.00
N ASP A 129 -14.90 10.86 2.54
CA ASP A 129 -15.63 9.62 2.80
C ASP A 129 -14.89 8.40 2.24
N GLY A 130 -14.28 8.53 1.07
CA GLY A 130 -13.46 7.48 0.47
C GLY A 130 -12.20 7.15 1.27
N VAL A 131 -11.46 8.18 1.70
CA VAL A 131 -10.31 8.02 2.61
C VAL A 131 -10.74 7.31 3.89
N TRP A 132 -11.83 7.77 4.50
CA TRP A 132 -12.33 7.23 5.75
C TRP A 132 -12.74 5.77 5.60
N SER A 133 -13.53 5.47 4.57
CA SER A 133 -14.03 4.13 4.27
C SER A 133 -12.92 3.13 3.95
N ILE A 134 -11.84 3.55 3.27
CA ILE A 134 -10.67 2.69 3.03
C ILE A 134 -9.91 2.45 4.33
N CYS A 135 -9.74 3.48 5.16
CA CYS A 135 -9.07 3.36 6.46
C CYS A 135 -9.80 2.44 7.44
N GLU A 136 -11.11 2.29 7.31
CA GLU A 136 -11.94 1.38 8.10
C GLU A 136 -11.89 -0.09 7.64
N GLU A 137 -11.30 -0.40 6.48
CA GLU A 137 -11.19 -1.77 6.01
C GLU A 137 -10.29 -2.60 6.95
N SER A 138 -10.73 -3.82 7.30
CA SER A 138 -9.93 -4.73 8.12
C SER A 138 -8.62 -5.13 7.44
N PHE A 139 -8.61 -5.20 6.10
CA PHE A 139 -7.43 -5.57 5.31
C PHE A 139 -7.36 -4.78 4.01
N TRP A 140 -6.20 -4.19 3.70
CA TRP A 140 -5.99 -3.48 2.43
C TRP A 140 -5.52 -4.39 1.29
N GLY A 141 -5.26 -5.66 1.59
CA GLY A 141 -4.79 -6.62 0.62
C GLY A 141 -5.86 -7.51 -0.01
N ALA A 142 -5.40 -8.46 -0.82
CA ALA A 142 -6.25 -9.49 -1.41
C ALA A 142 -6.30 -10.74 -0.51
N PRO A 143 -7.48 -11.34 -0.25
CA PRO A 143 -7.60 -12.56 0.55
C PRO A 143 -6.74 -13.73 0.06
N ALA A 144 -6.50 -13.81 -1.26
CA ALA A 144 -5.60 -14.79 -1.86
C ALA A 144 -4.13 -14.68 -1.38
N HIS A 145 -3.74 -13.55 -0.80
CA HIS A 145 -2.40 -13.30 -0.27
C HIS A 145 -2.29 -13.57 1.24
N LEU A 146 -3.40 -13.95 1.90
CA LEU A 146 -3.40 -14.29 3.32
C LEU A 146 -2.54 -15.53 3.58
N PRO A 147 -1.86 -15.61 4.75
CA PRO A 147 -1.16 -16.81 5.15
C PRO A 147 -2.10 -18.01 5.24
N LYS A 148 -1.75 -19.10 4.54
CA LYS A 148 -2.52 -20.36 4.55
C LYS A 148 -2.29 -21.14 5.85
N THR A 149 -2.87 -20.65 6.93
CA THR A 149 -2.80 -21.26 8.26
C THR A 149 -4.20 -21.43 8.85
N LYS A 150 -4.36 -22.41 9.74
CA LYS A 150 -5.64 -22.65 10.44
C LYS A 150 -6.13 -21.43 11.23
N ALA A 151 -5.21 -20.58 11.71
CA ALA A 151 -5.55 -19.40 12.52
C ALA A 151 -6.10 -18.24 11.67
N ILE A 152 -5.64 -18.08 10.43
CA ILE A 152 -6.09 -17.04 9.49
C ILE A 152 -7.35 -17.49 8.75
N SER A 153 -7.32 -18.70 8.16
CA SER A 153 -8.48 -19.36 7.53
C SER A 153 -9.39 -18.40 6.74
N GLY A 154 -8.81 -17.58 5.86
CA GLY A 154 -9.53 -16.63 5.00
C GLY A 154 -9.90 -15.28 5.62
N LEU A 155 -9.53 -15.00 6.87
CA LEU A 155 -9.68 -13.70 7.52
C LEU A 155 -8.35 -13.18 8.06
N VAL A 156 -8.07 -11.90 7.88
CA VAL A 156 -6.85 -11.28 8.42
C VAL A 156 -6.90 -11.23 9.95
N ASP A 157 -5.74 -11.42 10.58
CA ASP A 157 -5.53 -10.98 11.97
C ASP A 157 -5.23 -9.47 11.96
N THR A 158 -6.23 -8.66 12.31
CA THR A 158 -6.11 -7.19 12.29
C THR A 158 -5.11 -6.65 13.31
N SER A 159 -4.69 -7.44 14.30
CA SER A 159 -3.67 -7.07 15.28
C SER A 159 -2.23 -7.29 14.78
N ARG A 160 -2.08 -7.99 13.63
CA ARG A 160 -0.78 -8.36 13.06
C ARG A 160 -0.74 -8.07 11.56
N PRO A 161 -0.77 -6.78 11.16
CA PRO A 161 -0.72 -6.41 9.75
C PRO A 161 0.60 -6.87 9.10
N PHE A 162 0.55 -7.13 7.81
CA PHE A 162 1.72 -7.43 7.00
C PHE A 162 1.61 -6.73 5.64
N VAL A 163 2.76 -6.44 5.05
CA VAL A 163 2.81 -5.77 3.76
C VAL A 163 2.79 -6.78 2.63
N GLU A 164 1.81 -6.61 1.75
CA GLU A 164 1.73 -7.23 0.44
C GLU A 164 1.39 -6.19 -0.63
N LEU A 165 1.36 -6.62 -1.89
CA LEU A 165 1.23 -5.77 -3.06
C LEU A 165 0.11 -4.71 -2.94
N PHE A 166 -1.13 -5.12 -2.64
CA PHE A 166 -2.28 -4.22 -2.68
C PHE A 166 -2.39 -3.32 -1.44
N SER A 167 -1.84 -3.76 -0.30
CA SER A 167 -1.71 -2.93 0.90
C SER A 167 -0.74 -1.78 0.68
N ALA A 168 0.39 -2.04 0.01
CA ALA A 168 1.34 -1.01 -0.37
C ALA A 168 0.73 -0.05 -1.41
N GLU A 169 0.06 -0.59 -2.43
CA GLU A 169 -0.65 0.23 -3.42
C GLU A 169 -1.73 1.11 -2.79
N THR A 170 -2.51 0.58 -1.83
CA THR A 170 -3.51 1.36 -1.08
C THR A 170 -2.87 2.50 -0.30
N ALA A 171 -1.74 2.26 0.35
CA ALA A 171 -1.01 3.32 1.06
C ALA A 171 -0.49 4.40 0.09
N THR A 172 -0.02 4.01 -1.10
CA THR A 172 0.36 4.96 -2.16
C THR A 172 -0.81 5.80 -2.62
N TYR A 173 -2.01 5.21 -2.78
CA TYR A 173 -3.23 5.98 -3.09
C TYR A 173 -3.54 7.04 -2.03
N LEU A 174 -3.50 6.68 -0.75
CA LEU A 174 -3.74 7.62 0.35
C LEU A 174 -2.66 8.70 0.41
N ALA A 175 -1.40 8.35 0.13
CA ALA A 175 -0.31 9.32 0.04
C ALA A 175 -0.51 10.31 -1.11
N TRP A 176 -1.07 9.88 -2.25
CA TRP A 176 -1.42 10.81 -3.34
C TRP A 176 -2.55 11.75 -2.96
N VAL A 177 -3.58 11.25 -2.26
CA VAL A 177 -4.65 12.11 -1.73
C VAL A 177 -4.06 13.17 -0.79
N ASP A 178 -3.19 12.78 0.13
CA ASP A 178 -2.47 13.72 1.02
C ASP A 178 -1.64 14.74 0.23
N TYR A 179 -0.86 14.27 -0.73
CA TYR A 179 0.05 15.10 -1.54
C TYR A 179 -0.67 16.22 -2.30
N TYR A 180 -1.85 15.93 -2.85
CA TYR A 180 -2.61 16.86 -3.70
C TYR A 180 -3.66 17.68 -2.96
N LEU A 181 -4.25 17.13 -1.90
CA LEU A 181 -5.40 17.72 -1.22
C LEU A 181 -5.17 18.00 0.27
N GLY A 182 -3.99 17.76 0.83
CA GLY A 182 -3.72 17.89 2.27
C GLY A 182 -4.21 19.21 2.88
N ASP A 183 -4.01 20.34 2.21
CA ASP A 183 -4.51 21.65 2.65
C ASP A 183 -6.05 21.75 2.67
N LYS A 184 -6.74 21.18 1.67
CA LYS A 184 -8.21 21.10 1.64
C LYS A 184 -8.74 20.17 2.72
N LEU A 185 -8.05 19.05 2.97
CA LEU A 185 -8.41 18.12 4.04
C LEU A 185 -8.24 18.78 5.41
N ASP A 186 -7.11 19.45 5.66
CA ASP A 186 -6.84 20.16 6.92
C ASP A 186 -7.82 21.32 7.16
N ALA A 187 -8.26 22.00 6.09
CA ALA A 187 -9.28 23.04 6.18
C ALA A 187 -10.64 22.50 6.65
N VAL A 188 -10.98 21.24 6.35
CA VAL A 188 -12.18 20.57 6.87
C VAL A 188 -11.91 20.02 8.27
N SER A 189 -10.86 19.22 8.42
CA SER A 189 -10.41 18.69 9.72
C SER A 189 -9.01 18.06 9.62
N PRO A 190 -8.07 18.42 10.52
CA PRO A 190 -6.75 17.79 10.56
C PRO A 190 -6.78 16.29 10.89
N GLN A 191 -7.92 15.80 11.41
CA GLN A 191 -8.10 14.38 11.73
C GLN A 191 -8.07 13.49 10.48
N ILE A 192 -8.39 14.02 9.31
CA ILE A 192 -8.43 13.25 8.06
C ILE A 192 -7.02 12.82 7.66
N ARG A 193 -6.09 13.78 7.61
CA ARG A 193 -4.67 13.49 7.36
C ARG A 193 -4.09 12.63 8.47
N GLN A 194 -4.38 12.97 9.74
CA GLN A 194 -3.92 12.17 10.87
C GLN A 194 -4.35 10.70 10.76
N ARG A 195 -5.55 10.42 10.25
CA ARG A 195 -6.01 9.05 9.99
C ARG A 195 -5.18 8.37 8.91
N ILE A 196 -4.90 9.03 7.78
CA ILE A 196 -4.00 8.51 6.73
C ILE A 196 -2.64 8.13 7.32
N TYR A 197 -1.99 9.05 8.06
CA TYR A 197 -0.69 8.79 8.67
C TYR A 197 -0.73 7.64 9.70
N THR A 198 -1.79 7.57 10.51
CA THR A 198 -1.96 6.52 11.53
C THR A 198 -2.09 5.14 10.88
N GLU A 199 -2.97 4.99 9.89
CA GLU A 199 -3.24 3.71 9.24
C GLU A 199 -2.07 3.25 8.37
N THR A 200 -1.44 4.16 7.61
CA THR A 200 -0.26 3.82 6.80
C THR A 200 0.94 3.45 7.67
N ASN A 201 1.17 4.13 8.80
CA ASN A 201 2.20 3.73 9.74
C ASN A 201 1.92 2.36 10.34
N TYR A 202 0.70 2.11 10.81
CA TYR A 202 0.34 0.83 11.43
C TYR A 202 0.41 -0.34 10.45
N ARG A 203 -0.10 -0.17 9.22
CA ARG A 203 -0.26 -1.28 8.27
C ARG A 203 0.94 -1.50 7.37
N ILE A 204 1.76 -0.46 7.14
CA ILE A 204 2.86 -0.51 6.17
C ILE A 204 4.20 -0.29 6.85
N PHE A 205 4.44 0.90 7.41
CA PHE A 205 5.78 1.26 7.86
C PHE A 205 6.23 0.45 9.08
N GLN A 206 5.38 0.25 10.08
CA GLN A 206 5.71 -0.56 11.25
C GLN A 206 6.00 -2.02 10.86
N PRO A 207 5.17 -2.69 10.04
CA PRO A 207 5.52 -3.99 9.47
C PRO A 207 6.85 -3.99 8.70
N LEU A 208 7.04 -3.09 7.73
CA LEU A 208 8.26 -3.06 6.91
C LEU A 208 9.54 -2.93 7.74
N LEU A 209 9.49 -2.13 8.81
CA LEU A 209 10.65 -1.90 9.67
C LEU A 209 10.93 -3.05 10.65
N ASN A 210 9.90 -3.79 11.07
CA ASN A 210 9.99 -4.70 12.22
C ASN A 210 9.79 -6.19 11.89
N GLN A 211 9.41 -6.54 10.66
CA GLN A 211 9.21 -7.95 10.27
C GLN A 211 9.70 -8.26 8.85
N PRO A 212 10.26 -9.46 8.62
CA PRO A 212 10.61 -9.91 7.29
C PRO A 212 9.36 -10.24 6.48
N HIS A 213 9.40 -9.96 5.18
CA HIS A 213 8.34 -10.32 4.25
C HIS A 213 8.85 -11.24 3.14
N GLY A 214 8.01 -12.18 2.70
CA GLY A 214 8.41 -13.20 1.72
C GLY A 214 8.89 -12.63 0.38
N TRP A 215 8.39 -11.46 -0.02
CA TRP A 215 8.80 -10.75 -1.25
C TRP A 215 10.16 -10.05 -1.14
N MET A 216 10.77 -9.98 0.05
CA MET A 216 12.09 -9.36 0.25
C MET A 216 13.26 -10.31 -0.04
N THR A 217 13.00 -11.62 -0.11
CA THR A 217 14.05 -12.64 -0.16
C THR A 217 13.79 -13.68 -1.25
N LYS A 218 14.78 -14.55 -1.46
CA LYS A 218 14.62 -15.72 -2.31
C LYS A 218 13.56 -16.64 -1.72
N ASN A 219 12.74 -17.25 -2.56
CA ASN A 219 11.82 -18.29 -2.09
C ASN A 219 12.58 -19.58 -1.69
N ALA A 220 11.87 -20.56 -1.14
CA ALA A 220 12.45 -21.84 -0.69
C ALA A 220 13.21 -22.61 -1.80
N ASN A 221 12.89 -22.37 -3.07
CA ASN A 221 13.54 -22.98 -4.23
C ASN A 221 14.71 -22.12 -4.76
N GLY A 222 15.13 -21.09 -4.04
CA GLY A 222 16.21 -20.19 -4.42
C GLY A 222 15.85 -19.16 -5.50
N ARG A 223 14.58 -19.07 -5.92
CA ARG A 223 14.15 -18.07 -6.92
C ARG A 223 14.29 -16.68 -6.32
N PRO A 224 14.90 -15.71 -7.04
CA PRO A 224 15.00 -14.31 -6.60
C PRO A 224 13.65 -13.67 -6.27
N PRO A 225 13.65 -12.55 -5.51
CA PRO A 225 12.47 -11.72 -5.30
C PRO A 225 11.69 -11.46 -6.60
N ASN A 226 10.36 -11.52 -6.52
CA ASN A 226 9.49 -11.27 -7.66
C ASN A 226 9.25 -9.76 -7.85
N ASN A 227 8.35 -9.41 -8.77
CA ASN A 227 7.98 -8.04 -9.06
C ASN A 227 7.37 -7.29 -7.86
N TRP A 228 6.86 -7.97 -6.83
CA TRP A 228 6.34 -7.27 -5.64
C TRP A 228 7.42 -6.47 -4.93
N ASN A 229 8.69 -6.90 -5.02
CA ASN A 229 9.79 -6.20 -4.39
C ASN A 229 9.94 -4.75 -4.90
N PRO A 230 10.16 -4.50 -6.21
CA PRO A 230 10.23 -3.13 -6.71
C PRO A 230 8.89 -2.40 -6.57
N TRP A 231 7.74 -3.07 -6.71
CA TRP A 231 6.42 -2.42 -6.59
C TRP A 231 6.11 -1.93 -5.16
N ILE A 232 6.53 -2.65 -4.13
CA ILE A 232 6.28 -2.27 -2.73
C ILE A 232 7.32 -1.24 -2.25
N CYS A 233 8.54 -1.28 -2.81
CA CYS A 233 9.64 -0.38 -2.42
C CYS A 233 9.70 0.94 -3.21
N SER A 234 8.89 1.11 -4.26
CA SER A 234 8.87 2.31 -5.12
C SER A 234 8.02 3.45 -4.57
#